data_AF-A0A7X6XW78-F1
#
_entry.id   AF-A0A7X6XW78-F1
#
_cell.length_a   1.000
_cell.length_b   1.000
_cell.length_c   1.000
_cell.angle_alpha   90.00
_cell.angle_beta   90.00
_cell.angle_gamma   90.00
#
_symmetry.space_group_name_H-M   'P 1'
#
loop_
_entity.id
_entity.type
_entity.pdbx_description
1 polymer ?
#
loop_
_entity_poly.entity_id
_entity_poly.type
_entity_poly.pdbx_seq_one_letter_code
_entity_poly.pdbx_strand_id
1 'polypeptide(L)'
;MNTSQQYIQLLITIRLRKLHQEGFANVRFNDLERNFASYVFKRNKPKHLNILTDRILNISADEIIRYLSLDASVSVKKTSLGEILQGVINES
;
A
#
# COMPACT_ATOMS: atom_id res chain seq x y z
N MET A 1 10.61 -18.19 -7.86
CA MET A 1 10.28 -17.04 -6.98
C MET A 1 11.57 -16.52 -6.38
N ASN A 2 11.77 -15.20 -6.35
CA ASN A 2 13.00 -14.59 -5.83
C ASN A 2 12.94 -14.54 -4.29
N THR A 3 13.97 -15.03 -3.61
CA THR A 3 14.11 -15.08 -2.14
C THR A 3 13.77 -13.76 -1.46
N SER A 4 14.14 -12.62 -2.06
CA SER A 4 13.85 -11.29 -1.52
C SER A 4 12.36 -10.96 -1.47
N GLN A 5 11.56 -11.47 -2.43
CA GLN A 5 10.11 -11.27 -2.43
C GLN A 5 9.43 -12.04 -1.30
N GLN A 6 9.87 -13.27 -1.03
CA GLN A 6 9.34 -14.08 0.08
C GLN A 6 9.61 -13.43 1.43
N TYR A 7 10.81 -12.86 1.62
CA TYR A 7 11.12 -12.11 2.84
C TYR A 7 10.22 -10.88 3.03
N ILE A 8 9.94 -10.14 1.95
CA ILE A 8 9.04 -8.98 2.01
C ILE A 8 7.63 -9.42 2.39
N GLN A 9 7.10 -10.47 1.78
CA GLN A 9 5.77 -10.99 2.08
C GLN A 9 5.65 -11.44 3.54
N LEU A 10 6.70 -12.06 4.08
CA LEU A 10 6.75 -12.43 5.50
C LEU A 10 6.70 -11.21 6.41
N LEU A 11 7.50 -10.18 6.12
CA LEU A 11 7.51 -8.94 6.91
C LEU A 11 6.16 -8.21 6.88
N ILE A 12 5.53 -8.15 5.70
CA ILE A 12 4.18 -7.59 5.55
C ILE A 12 3.18 -8.40 6.38
N THR A 13 3.27 -9.73 6.36
CA THR A 13 2.39 -10.61 7.15
C THR A 13 2.56 -10.37 8.65
N ILE A 14 3.79 -10.20 9.13
CA ILE A 14 4.07 -9.89 10.53
C ILE A 14 3.49 -8.53 10.92
N ARG A 15 3.69 -7.49 10.09
CA ARG A 15 3.13 -6.16 10.37
C ARG A 15 1.61 -6.17 10.34
N LEU A 16 1.00 -6.92 9.41
CA LEU A 16 -0.46 -7.08 9.32
C LEU A 16 -1.05 -7.63 10.62
N ARG A 17 -0.43 -8.69 11.18
CA ARG A 17 -0.87 -9.26 12.46
C ARG A 17 -0.79 -8.24 13.60
N LYS A 18 0.29 -7.44 13.65
CA LYS A 18 0.42 -6.37 14.64
C LYS A 18 -0.67 -5.31 14.48
N LEU A 19 -0.98 -4.90 13.26
CA LEU A 19 -2.07 -3.96 12.98
C LEU A 19 -3.44 -4.50 13.41
N HIS A 20 -3.68 -5.79 13.20
CA HIS A 20 -4.92 -6.42 13.68
C HIS A 20 -5.00 -6.40 15.20
N GLN A 21 -3.89 -6.60 15.90
CA GLN A 21 -3.80 -6.46 17.37
C GLN A 21 -3.96 -5.00 17.82
N GLU A 22 -3.56 -4.03 16.99
CA GLU A 22 -3.75 -2.59 17.20
C GLU A 22 -5.19 -2.11 16.88
N GLY A 23 -6.10 -3.02 16.47
CA GLY A 23 -7.51 -2.71 16.21
C GLY A 23 -7.88 -2.53 14.73
N PHE A 24 -6.94 -2.68 13.79
CA PHE A 24 -7.15 -2.47 12.36
C PHE A 24 -7.46 -3.77 11.60
N ALA A 25 -8.39 -4.57 12.11
CA ALA A 25 -8.71 -5.92 11.59
C ALA A 25 -9.12 -5.95 10.10
N ASN A 26 -9.66 -4.85 9.58
CA ASN A 26 -10.14 -4.75 8.19
C ASN A 26 -9.03 -4.46 7.16
N VAL A 27 -7.81 -4.13 7.60
CA VAL A 27 -6.68 -3.98 6.68
C VAL A 27 -6.33 -5.36 6.13
N ARG A 28 -6.20 -5.47 4.80
CA ARG A 28 -5.82 -6.72 4.13
C ARG A 28 -4.37 -6.70 3.71
N PHE A 29 -3.81 -7.88 3.48
CA PHE A 29 -2.45 -8.04 2.97
C PHE A 29 -2.19 -7.21 1.70
N ASN A 30 -3.08 -7.30 0.72
CA ASN A 30 -2.95 -6.59 -0.56
C ASN A 30 -2.97 -5.06 -0.39
N ASP A 31 -3.65 -4.56 0.63
CA ASP A 31 -3.69 -3.14 0.94
C ASP A 31 -2.33 -2.65 1.47
N LEU A 32 -1.64 -3.47 2.28
CA LEU A 32 -0.27 -3.19 2.71
C LEU A 32 0.73 -3.36 1.57
N GLU A 33 0.65 -4.43 0.79
CA GLU A 33 1.55 -4.68 -0.34
C GLU A 33 1.52 -3.52 -1.34
N ARG A 34 0.31 -3.05 -1.69
CA ARG A 34 0.12 -1.87 -2.53
C ARG A 34 0.71 -0.61 -1.90
N ASN A 35 0.47 -0.38 -0.61
CA ASN A 35 1.04 0.78 0.10
C ASN A 35 2.57 0.80 0.10
N PHE A 36 3.18 -0.34 0.42
CA PHE A 36 4.63 -0.47 0.46
C PHE A 36 5.23 -0.24 -0.93
N ALA A 37 4.64 -0.81 -1.99
CA ALA A 37 5.06 -0.59 -3.36
C ALA A 37 4.92 0.89 -3.79
N SER A 38 3.79 1.52 -3.50
CA SER A 38 3.44 2.86 -3.98
C SER A 38 4.12 3.99 -3.22
N TYR A 39 4.30 3.86 -1.90
CA TYR A 39 4.70 4.98 -1.04
C TYR A 39 6.02 4.74 -0.33
N VAL A 40 6.28 3.52 0.14
CA VAL A 40 7.46 3.21 0.97
C VAL A 40 8.69 2.94 0.11
N PHE A 41 8.55 2.13 -0.95
CA PHE A 41 9.67 1.73 -1.81
C PHE A 41 9.88 2.68 -2.99
N LYS A 42 8.84 3.37 -3.44
CA LYS A 42 8.93 4.35 -4.54
C LYS A 42 9.76 5.59 -4.15
N ARG A 43 9.67 6.02 -2.89
CA ARG A 43 10.39 7.21 -2.39
C ARG A 43 11.84 6.92 -1.99
N ASN A 44 12.16 5.69 -1.61
CA ASN A 44 13.51 5.27 -1.24
C ASN A 44 13.60 3.76 -1.48
N LYS A 45 14.29 3.35 -2.54
CA LYS A 45 14.64 1.94 -2.72
C LYS A 45 15.63 1.57 -1.61
N PRO A 46 15.25 0.72 -0.65
CA PRO A 46 16.16 0.37 0.43
C PRO A 46 17.36 -0.38 -0.17
N LYS A 47 18.56 0.10 0.13
CA LYS A 47 19.82 -0.49 -0.36
C LYS A 47 20.14 -1.83 0.30
N HIS A 48 19.56 -2.07 1.48
CA HIS A 48 19.84 -3.24 2.32
C HIS A 48 18.57 -3.79 2.98
N LEU A 49 18.57 -5.10 3.26
CA LEU A 49 17.43 -5.83 3.81
C LEU A 49 17.07 -5.40 5.24
N ASN A 50 18.04 -5.00 6.05
CA ASN A 50 17.81 -4.47 7.40
C ASN A 50 16.97 -3.18 7.37
N ILE A 51 17.33 -2.23 6.48
CA ILE A 51 16.60 -0.97 6.31
C ILE A 51 15.15 -1.24 5.86
N LEU A 52 14.97 -2.21 4.96
CA LEU A 52 13.65 -2.66 4.53
C LEU A 52 12.83 -3.24 5.69
N THR A 53 13.47 -4.08 6.50
CA THR A 53 12.86 -4.73 7.68
C THR A 53 12.40 -3.70 8.70
N ASP A 54 13.29 -2.78 9.09
CA ASP A 54 12.97 -1.72 10.03
C ASP A 54 11.81 -0.86 9.52
N ARG A 55 11.78 -0.58 8.22
CA ARG A 55 10.74 0.26 7.62
C ARG A 55 9.37 -0.43 7.56
N ILE A 56 9.32 -1.73 7.27
CA ILE A 56 8.06 -2.48 7.22
C ILE A 56 7.54 -2.75 8.64
N LEU A 57 8.42 -3.06 9.58
CA LEU A 57 8.00 -3.45 10.92
C LEU A 57 7.66 -2.25 11.83
N ASN A 58 8.25 -1.08 11.57
CA ASN A 58 8.08 0.11 12.40
C ASN A 58 7.22 1.21 11.76
N ILE A 59 6.65 1.01 10.56
CA ILE A 59 5.69 1.96 10.01
C ILE A 59 4.47 2.06 10.93
N SER A 60 4.13 3.30 11.32
CA SER A 60 3.02 3.55 12.24
C SER A 60 1.67 3.20 11.60
N ALA A 61 0.70 2.83 12.43
CA ALA A 61 -0.66 2.62 11.94
C ALA A 61 -1.22 3.88 11.26
N ASP A 62 -0.94 5.07 11.83
CA ASP A 62 -1.36 6.36 11.26
C ASP A 62 -0.80 6.60 9.86
N GLU A 63 0.47 6.25 9.60
CA GLU A 63 1.05 6.35 8.26
C GLU A 63 0.37 5.39 7.28
N ILE A 64 0.06 4.16 7.72
CA ILE A 64 -0.65 3.18 6.90
C ILE A 64 -2.04 3.68 6.55
N ILE A 65 -2.80 4.18 7.53
CA ILE A 65 -4.12 4.77 7.31
C ILE A 65 -4.04 5.94 6.34
N ARG A 66 -3.06 6.85 6.53
CA ARG A 66 -2.84 7.98 5.62
C ARG A 66 -2.64 7.52 4.19
N TYR A 67 -1.83 6.48 3.96
CA TYR A 67 -1.61 5.97 2.61
C TYR A 67 -2.83 5.26 2.03
N LEU A 68 -3.60 4.54 2.84
CA LEU A 68 -4.89 3.97 2.42
C LEU A 68 -5.89 5.04 2.01
N SER A 69 -5.98 6.13 2.76
CA SER A 69 -6.83 7.27 2.42
C SER A 69 -6.40 7.97 1.13
N LEU A 70 -5.08 8.08 0.91
CA LEU A 70 -4.52 8.61 -0.34
C LEU A 70 -4.87 7.71 -1.53
N ASP A 71 -4.74 6.39 -1.39
CA ASP A 71 -5.12 5.42 -2.43
C ASP A 71 -6.60 5.51 -2.78
N ALA A 72 -7.48 5.56 -1.76
CA ALA A 72 -8.92 5.72 -1.97
C ALA A 72 -9.23 7.02 -2.72
N SER A 73 -8.60 8.13 -2.32
CA SER A 73 -8.77 9.44 -2.96
C SER A 73 -8.32 9.44 -4.42
N VAL A 74 -7.18 8.80 -4.72
CA VAL A 74 -6.68 8.66 -6.08
C VAL A 74 -7.60 7.76 -6.92
N SER A 75 -8.11 6.68 -6.35
CA SER A 75 -9.03 5.78 -7.03
C SER A 75 -10.32 6.48 -7.43
N VAL A 76 -10.94 7.22 -6.51
CA VAL A 76 -12.18 7.98 -6.78
C VAL A 76 -11.95 9.01 -7.90
N LYS A 77 -10.83 9.75 -7.86
CA LYS A 77 -10.47 10.71 -8.93
C LYS A 77 -10.26 10.06 -10.29
N LYS A 78 -9.72 8.84 -10.34
CA LYS A 78 -9.55 8.09 -11.60
C LYS A 78 -10.90 7.63 -12.15
N THR A 79 -11.79 7.15 -11.29
CA THR A 79 -13.16 6.77 -11.69
C THR A 79 -13.91 7.97 -12.27
N SER A 80 -13.91 9.11 -11.58
CA SER A 80 -14.59 10.31 -12.07
C SER A 80 -14.04 10.79 -13.42
N LEU A 81 -12.72 10.69 -13.65
CA LEU A 81 -12.13 11.05 -14.94
C LEU A 81 -12.53 10.06 -16.05
N GLY A 82 -12.60 8.77 -15.74
CA GLY A 82 -13.05 7.75 -16.67
C GLY A 82 -14.52 7.93 -17.08
N GLU A 83 -15.38 8.29 -16.13
CA GLU A 83 -16.79 8.61 -16.38
C GLU A 83 -16.94 9.84 -17.28
N ILE A 84 -16.16 10.91 -17.04
CA ILE A 84 -16.15 12.09 -17.91
C ILE A 84 -15.72 11.73 -19.33
N LEU A 85 -14.65 10.95 -19.49
CA LEU A 85 -14.15 10.55 -20.81
C LEU A 85 -15.13 9.64 -21.56
N GLN A 86 -15.82 8.73 -20.87
CA GLN A 86 -16.87 7.90 -21.48
C GLN A 86 -18.08 8.73 -21.89
N GLY A 87 -18.47 9.74 -21.10
CA GLY A 87 -19.52 10.69 -21.46
C GLY A 87 -19.19 11.45 -22.75
N VAL A 88 -17.96 11.97 -22.87
CA VAL A 88 -17.51 12.70 -24.07
C VAL A 88 -17.42 11.81 -25.32
N ILE A 89 -16.97 10.55 -25.16
CA ILE A 89 -16.85 9.62 -26.30
C ILE A 89 -18.23 9.13 -26.79
N ASN A 90 -19.21 8.98 -25.90
CA ASN A 90 -20.56 8.55 -26.28
C ASN A 90 -21.45 9.68 -26.82
N GLU A 91 -21.03 10.95 -26.67
CA GLU A 91 -21.71 12.13 -27.23
C GLU A 91 -21.10 12.62 -28.56
N SER A 92 -20.12 11.91 -29.12
CA SER A 92 -19.50 12.17 -30.44
C SER A 92 -19.92 11.14 -31.49
#